data_AF-A0A842KP41-F1
#
_entry.id   AF-A0A842KP41-F1
#
_cell.length_a   1.000
_cell.length_b   1.000
_cell.length_c   1.000
_cell.angle_alpha   90.00
_cell.angle_beta   90.00
_cell.angle_gamma   90.00
#
_symmetry.space_group_name_H-M   'P 1'
#
loop_
_entity.id
_entity.type
_entity.pdbx_description
1 polymer ?
#
loop_
_entity_poly.entity_id
_entity_poly.type
_entity_poly.pdbx_seq_one_letter_code
_entity_poly.pdbx_strand_id
1 'polypeptide(L)'
;MQRRLLNIQSIYHNYKAIPLILCMSLIVDYSLTFHFAGSLQNILDYEFSPLLVYAVEHDIVIPYMLLTASFYYFAAYSVLKMLYETDIYPIGVAVILLMSITHIMGGLSWYVMKEAYSNSVLTLSLISVIMTITLFAYEVVSKRH
;
A
#
# COMPACT_ATOMS: atom_id res chain seq x y z
N MET A 1 7.95 29.00 7.36
CA MET A 1 7.81 28.19 6.13
C MET A 1 9.02 27.27 5.93
N GLN A 2 10.26 27.79 6.01
CA GLN A 2 11.52 27.02 5.90
C GLN A 2 11.64 25.79 6.82
N ARG A 3 11.29 25.91 8.12
CA ARG A 3 11.34 24.78 9.07
C ARG A 3 10.38 23.63 8.73
N ARG A 4 9.20 23.92 8.14
CA ARG A 4 8.23 22.88 7.74
C ARG A 4 8.70 22.13 6.50
N LEU A 5 9.28 22.82 5.52
CA LEU A 5 9.82 22.22 4.31
C LEU A 5 11.00 21.28 4.62
N LEU A 6 11.91 21.69 5.51
CA LEU A 6 13.00 20.84 6.02
C LEU A 6 12.47 19.56 6.70
N ASN A 7 11.38 19.68 7.48
CA ASN A 7 10.80 18.55 8.20
C ASN A 7 10.11 17.55 7.25
N ILE A 8 9.43 18.05 6.21
CA ILE A 8 8.76 17.23 5.20
C ILE A 8 9.78 16.49 4.33
N GLN A 9 10.85 17.18 3.89
CA GLN A 9 11.94 16.53 3.15
C GLN A 9 12.63 15.45 3.99
N SER A 10 12.81 15.69 5.30
CA SER A 10 13.33 14.71 6.26
C SER A 10 12.46 13.43 6.32
N ILE A 11 11.13 13.55 6.29
CA ILE A 11 10.24 12.37 6.30
C ILE A 11 10.39 11.56 5.02
N TYR A 12 10.41 12.21 3.85
CA TYR A 12 10.56 11.51 2.57
C TYR A 12 11.95 10.90 2.37
N HIS A 13 12.99 11.44 3.01
CA HIS A 13 14.31 10.82 3.09
C HIS A 13 14.43 9.74 4.16
N ASN A 14 13.40 9.48 4.96
CA ASN A 14 13.46 8.46 6.00
C ASN A 14 12.83 7.15 5.53
N TYR A 15 13.67 6.25 5.02
CA TYR A 15 13.28 4.92 4.57
C TYR A 15 12.62 4.05 5.66
N LYS A 16 12.67 4.45 6.94
CA LYS A 16 11.98 3.80 8.06
C LYS A 16 10.57 4.36 8.29
N ALA A 17 10.37 5.64 8.01
CA ALA A 17 9.10 6.33 8.25
C ALA A 17 8.10 6.11 7.12
N ILE A 18 8.55 6.12 5.86
CA ILE A 18 7.67 5.97 4.70
C ILE A 18 6.89 4.63 4.69
N PRO A 19 7.48 3.48 5.04
CA PRO A 19 6.71 2.23 5.18
C PRO A 19 5.57 2.30 6.21
N LEU A 20 5.68 3.14 7.25
CA LEU A 20 4.60 3.34 8.22
C LEU A 20 3.38 4.02 7.59
N ILE A 21 3.59 4.93 6.63
CA ILE A 21 2.49 5.58 5.90
C ILE A 21 1.67 4.53 5.16
N LEU A 22 2.34 3.58 4.50
CA LEU A 22 1.68 2.48 3.81
C LEU A 22 0.89 1.59 4.77
N CYS A 23 1.45 1.27 5.94
CA CYS A 23 0.75 0.49 6.96
C CYS A 23 -0.50 1.21 7.48
N MET A 24 -0.39 2.52 7.74
CA MET A 24 -1.53 3.34 8.16
C MET A 24 -2.60 3.38 7.09
N SER A 25 -2.24 3.52 5.81
CA SER A 25 -3.19 3.43 4.70
C SER A 25 -3.90 2.09 4.64
N LEU A 26 -3.20 0.98 4.88
CA LEU A 26 -3.76 -0.37 4.95
C LEU A 26 -4.76 -0.53 6.11
N ILE A 27 -4.45 0.04 7.28
CA ILE A 27 -5.37 0.04 8.42
C ILE A 27 -6.62 0.86 8.09
N VAL A 28 -6.45 2.03 7.46
CA VAL A 28 -7.57 2.87 7.04
C VAL A 28 -8.42 2.16 5.99
N ASP A 29 -7.80 1.57 4.97
CA ASP A 29 -8.46 0.77 3.92
C ASP A 29 -9.43 -0.25 4.54
N TYR A 30 -8.90 -1.17 5.34
CA TYR A 30 -9.72 -2.19 5.97
C TYR A 30 -10.73 -1.61 6.97
N SER A 31 -10.37 -0.56 7.72
CA SER A 31 -11.33 0.10 8.62
C SER A 31 -12.52 0.65 7.84
N LEU A 32 -12.29 1.28 6.68
CA LEU A 32 -13.35 1.78 5.80
C LEU A 32 -14.14 0.63 5.17
N THR A 33 -13.47 -0.42 4.71
CA THR A 33 -14.10 -1.64 4.17
C THR A 33 -15.07 -2.25 5.18
N PHE A 34 -14.62 -2.55 6.41
CA PHE A 34 -15.49 -3.11 7.44
C PHE A 34 -16.58 -2.12 7.89
N HIS A 35 -16.27 -0.81 7.94
CA HIS A 35 -17.25 0.20 8.33
C HIS A 35 -18.38 0.35 7.30
N PHE A 36 -18.05 0.38 6.00
CA PHE A 36 -19.02 0.58 4.93
C PHE A 36 -19.67 -0.70 4.43
N ALA A 37 -19.05 -1.87 4.64
CA ALA A 37 -19.67 -3.15 4.30
C ALA A 37 -21.00 -3.39 5.04
N GLY A 38 -21.17 -2.84 6.24
CA GLY A 38 -22.41 -2.92 7.03
C GLY A 38 -22.73 -4.30 7.62
N SER A 39 -22.24 -5.38 7.02
CA SER A 39 -22.28 -6.74 7.58
C SER A 39 -21.07 -7.56 7.12
N LEU A 40 -20.70 -8.58 7.90
CA LEU A 40 -19.66 -9.54 7.49
C LEU A 40 -20.09 -10.35 6.26
N GLN A 41 -21.39 -10.62 6.11
CA GLN A 41 -21.92 -11.34 4.95
C GLN A 41 -21.66 -10.58 3.64
N ASN A 42 -21.80 -9.25 3.66
CA ASN A 42 -21.49 -8.43 2.49
C ASN A 42 -20.01 -8.53 2.10
N ILE A 43 -19.11 -8.71 3.08
CA ILE A 43 -17.68 -8.95 2.78
C ILE A 43 -17.51 -10.32 2.14
N LEU A 44 -18.14 -11.37 2.66
CA LEU A 44 -18.08 -12.71 2.07
C LEU A 44 -18.64 -12.76 0.63
N ASP A 45 -19.68 -11.97 0.35
CA ASP A 45 -20.37 -12.00 -0.94
C ASP A 45 -19.71 -11.12 -2.01
N TYR A 46 -19.03 -10.02 -1.61
CA TYR A 46 -18.56 -8.99 -2.54
C TYR A 46 -17.04 -8.70 -2.48
N GLU A 47 -16.32 -9.19 -1.47
CA GLU A 47 -14.88 -8.98 -1.38
C GLU A 47 -14.13 -9.88 -2.38
N PHE A 48 -13.25 -9.27 -3.18
CA PHE A 48 -12.47 -10.01 -4.17
C PHE A 48 -11.20 -10.65 -3.60
N SER A 49 -10.69 -10.18 -2.45
CA SER A 49 -9.49 -10.73 -1.82
C SER A 49 -9.78 -12.08 -1.14
N PRO A 50 -9.27 -13.21 -1.67
CA PRO A 50 -9.56 -14.53 -1.09
C PRO A 50 -8.98 -14.68 0.32
N LEU A 51 -7.87 -13.98 0.62
CA LEU A 51 -7.26 -14.00 1.94
C LEU A 51 -8.09 -13.24 2.97
N LEU A 52 -8.69 -12.11 2.59
CA LEU A 52 -9.57 -11.38 3.49
C LEU A 52 -10.85 -12.17 3.74
N VAL A 53 -11.45 -12.75 2.68
CA VAL A 53 -12.61 -13.64 2.79
C VAL A 53 -12.31 -14.79 3.74
N TYR A 54 -11.20 -15.50 3.54
CA TYR A 54 -10.77 -16.57 4.43
C TYR A 54 -10.62 -16.10 5.89
N ALA A 55 -10.05 -14.91 6.09
CA ALA A 55 -9.85 -14.36 7.43
C ALA A 55 -11.16 -14.00 8.13
N VAL A 56 -12.17 -13.53 7.37
CA VAL A 56 -13.52 -13.27 7.89
C VAL A 56 -14.24 -14.58 8.20
N GLU A 57 -14.17 -15.58 7.33
CA GLU A 57 -14.81 -16.90 7.53
C GLU A 57 -14.32 -17.60 8.80
N HIS A 58 -13.05 -17.42 9.16
CA HIS A 58 -12.41 -18.11 10.29
C HIS A 58 -12.24 -17.22 11.54
N ASP A 59 -12.80 -16.01 11.56
CA ASP A 59 -12.66 -15.05 12.67
C ASP A 59 -11.20 -14.72 13.04
N ILE A 60 -10.33 -14.63 12.01
CA ILE A 60 -8.89 -14.33 12.15
C ILE A 60 -8.50 -13.02 11.46
N VAL A 61 -9.45 -12.09 11.30
CA VAL A 61 -9.24 -10.78 10.65
C VAL A 61 -8.12 -9.99 11.32
N ILE A 62 -8.05 -9.95 12.65
CA ILE A 62 -7.02 -9.19 13.38
C ILE A 62 -5.61 -9.77 13.13
N PRO A 63 -5.36 -11.09 13.29
CA PRO A 63 -4.09 -11.69 12.88
C PRO A 63 -3.74 -11.44 11.41
N TYR A 64 -4.70 -11.59 10.51
CA TYR A 64 -4.51 -11.34 9.08
C TYR A 64 -4.06 -9.88 8.80
N MET A 65 -4.73 -8.91 9.43
CA MET A 65 -4.41 -7.48 9.33
C MET A 65 -2.98 -7.19 9.81
N LEU A 66 -2.61 -7.72 10.98
CA LEU A 66 -1.28 -7.51 11.56
C LEU A 66 -0.17 -8.12 10.70
N LEU A 67 -0.39 -9.34 10.19
CA LEU A 67 0.56 -10.00 9.29
C LEU A 67 0.71 -9.26 7.97
N THR A 68 -0.41 -8.80 7.39
CA THR A 68 -0.42 -8.03 6.14
C THR A 68 0.30 -6.70 6.32
N ALA A 69 -0.03 -5.93 7.35
CA ALA A 69 0.65 -4.68 7.66
C ALA A 69 2.15 -4.89 7.90
N SER A 70 2.52 -5.94 8.65
CA SER A 70 3.93 -6.29 8.89
C SER A 70 4.65 -6.63 7.60
N PHE A 71 4.04 -7.45 6.74
CA PHE A 71 4.60 -7.82 5.44
C PHE A 71 4.84 -6.57 4.58
N TYR A 72 3.84 -5.69 4.47
CA TYR A 72 3.95 -4.45 3.71
C TYR A 72 5.05 -3.54 4.27
N TYR A 73 5.14 -3.42 5.60
CA TYR A 73 6.20 -2.66 6.26
C TYR A 73 7.58 -3.19 5.87
N PHE A 74 7.84 -4.49 6.05
CA PHE A 74 9.14 -5.08 5.80
C PHE A 74 9.51 -5.08 4.31
N ALA A 75 8.54 -5.31 3.42
CA ALA A 75 8.75 -5.22 1.98
C ALA A 75 9.14 -3.79 1.56
N ALA A 76 8.34 -2.79 1.95
CA ALA A 76 8.60 -1.39 1.65
C ALA A 76 9.91 -0.89 2.27
N TYR A 77 10.19 -1.26 3.52
CA TYR A 77 11.44 -0.97 4.20
C TYR A 77 12.65 -1.55 3.44
N SER A 78 12.56 -2.81 3.02
CA SER A 78 13.66 -3.48 2.33
C SER A 78 13.95 -2.82 0.99
N VAL A 79 12.90 -2.52 0.21
CA VAL A 79 13.04 -1.79 -1.06
C VAL A 79 13.66 -0.42 -0.84
N LEU A 80 13.12 0.41 0.05
CA LEU A 80 13.65 1.75 0.29
C LEU A 80 15.06 1.75 0.85
N LYS A 81 15.40 0.78 1.72
CA LYS A 81 16.75 0.62 2.24
C LYS A 81 17.74 0.26 1.13
N MET A 82 17.36 -0.61 0.20
CA MET A 82 18.20 -0.97 -0.95
C MET A 82 18.44 0.21 -1.89
N LEU A 83 17.44 1.09 -2.03
CA LEU A 83 17.52 2.26 -2.91
C LEU A 83 18.12 3.49 -2.23
N TYR A 84 18.32 3.51 -0.92
CA TYR A 84 18.57 4.73 -0.13
C TYR A 84 19.69 5.64 -0.64
N GLU A 85 20.77 5.07 -1.17
CA GLU A 85 21.93 5.81 -1.69
C GLU A 85 21.95 5.92 -3.22
N THR A 86 20.85 5.54 -3.88
CA THR A 86 20.72 5.56 -5.34
C THR A 86 19.89 6.75 -5.79
N ASP A 87 20.14 7.23 -7.02
CA ASP A 87 19.37 8.31 -7.63
C ASP A 87 17.88 7.95 -7.85
N ILE A 88 17.54 6.66 -7.80
CA ILE A 88 16.17 6.16 -7.97
C ILE A 88 15.38 6.06 -6.65
N TYR A 89 15.98 6.37 -5.49
CA TYR A 89 15.28 6.42 -4.20
C TYR A 89 13.96 7.22 -4.23
N PRO A 90 13.91 8.43 -4.81
CA PRO A 90 12.67 9.21 -4.85
C PRO A 90 11.55 8.51 -5.61
N ILE A 91 11.89 7.69 -6.60
CA ILE A 91 10.91 6.90 -7.35
C ILE A 91 10.34 5.79 -6.46
N GLY A 92 11.19 5.09 -5.70
CA GLY A 92 10.75 4.10 -4.71
C GLY A 92 9.80 4.69 -3.66
N VAL A 93 10.08 5.90 -3.18
CA VAL A 93 9.18 6.64 -2.28
C VAL A 93 7.85 6.95 -2.98
N ALA A 94 7.88 7.44 -4.22
CA ALA A 94 6.67 7.76 -4.98
C ALA A 94 5.77 6.53 -5.19
N VAL A 95 6.36 5.36 -5.48
CA VAL A 95 5.65 4.08 -5.60
C VAL A 95 4.93 3.73 -4.29
N ILE A 96 5.62 3.82 -3.14
CA ILE A 96 5.02 3.50 -1.85
C ILE A 96 3.89 4.46 -1.48
N LEU A 97 4.06 5.75 -1.78
CA LEU A 97 3.00 6.74 -1.58
C LEU A 97 1.81 6.50 -2.51
N LEU A 98 2.06 6.11 -3.76
CA LEU A 98 0.99 5.74 -4.69
C LEU A 98 0.22 4.52 -4.17
N MET A 99 0.92 3.47 -3.72
CA MET A 99 0.29 2.31 -3.07
C MET A 99 -0.53 2.70 -1.83
N SER A 100 -0.03 3.66 -1.04
CA SER A 100 -0.71 4.17 0.14
C SER A 100 -2.03 4.87 -0.23
N ILE A 101 -2.04 5.63 -1.33
CA ILE A 101 -3.25 6.29 -1.85
C ILE A 101 -4.22 5.23 -2.38
N THR A 102 -3.75 4.25 -3.16
CA THR A 102 -4.62 3.22 -3.73
C THR A 102 -5.28 2.35 -2.67
N HIS A 103 -4.62 2.09 -1.53
CA HIS A 103 -5.26 1.40 -0.40
C HIS A 103 -6.39 2.23 0.22
N ILE A 104 -6.19 3.52 0.47
CA ILE A 104 -7.27 4.39 0.97
C ILE A 104 -8.44 4.42 -0.02
N MET A 105 -8.14 4.49 -1.32
CA MET A 105 -9.16 4.40 -2.36
C MET A 105 -9.84 3.03 -2.38
N GLY A 106 -9.12 1.94 -2.11
CA GLY A 106 -9.67 0.60 -1.93
C GLY A 106 -10.77 0.58 -0.88
N GLY A 107 -10.49 1.08 0.31
CA GLY A 107 -11.50 1.16 1.39
C GLY A 107 -12.67 2.08 1.05
N LEU A 108 -12.41 3.18 0.34
CA LEU A 108 -13.47 4.07 -0.16
C LEU A 108 -14.32 3.45 -1.27
N SER A 109 -13.84 2.42 -1.96
CA SER A 109 -14.65 1.74 -3.00
C SER A 109 -15.91 1.11 -2.42
N TRP A 110 -15.87 0.69 -1.15
CA TRP A 110 -17.01 0.20 -0.39
C TRP A 110 -18.06 1.28 -0.07
N TYR A 111 -17.67 2.56 -0.09
CA TYR A 111 -18.61 3.67 0.00
C TYR A 111 -19.16 4.08 -1.37
N VAL A 112 -18.29 4.13 -2.39
CA VAL A 112 -18.64 4.65 -3.71
C VAL A 112 -19.50 3.65 -4.50
N MET A 113 -19.22 2.35 -4.39
CA MET A 113 -19.98 1.26 -5.04
C MET A 113 -20.20 1.48 -6.55
N LYS A 114 -19.17 1.98 -7.26
CA LYS A 114 -19.19 2.16 -8.72
C LYS A 114 -18.06 1.40 -9.38
N GLU A 115 -18.39 0.62 -10.41
CA GLU A 115 -17.43 -0.17 -11.18
C GLU A 115 -16.28 0.69 -11.74
N ALA A 116 -16.60 1.86 -12.31
CA ALA A 116 -15.57 2.77 -12.85
C ALA A 116 -14.57 3.23 -11.77
N TYR A 117 -15.01 3.40 -10.53
CA TYR A 117 -14.13 3.76 -9.41
C TYR A 117 -13.23 2.57 -9.06
N SER A 118 -13.80 1.38 -8.86
CA SER A 118 -13.05 0.16 -8.56
C SER A 118 -12.01 -0.17 -9.65
N ASN A 119 -12.38 -0.03 -10.93
CA ASN A 119 -11.46 -0.22 -12.06
C ASN A 119 -10.31 0.79 -12.04
N SER A 120 -10.54 2.03 -11.61
CA SER A 120 -9.49 3.03 -11.45
C SER A 120 -8.51 2.66 -10.33
N VAL A 121 -9.02 2.16 -9.19
CA VAL A 121 -8.20 1.69 -8.07
C VAL A 121 -7.33 0.51 -8.49
N LEU A 122 -7.91 -0.47 -9.19
CA LEU A 122 -7.19 -1.63 -9.73
C LEU A 122 -6.10 -1.20 -10.73
N THR A 123 -6.41 -0.26 -11.63
CA THR A 123 -5.46 0.24 -12.62
C THR A 123 -4.28 0.95 -11.94
N LEU A 124 -4.53 1.83 -10.97
CA LEU A 124 -3.47 2.52 -10.23
C LEU A 124 -2.62 1.55 -9.40
N SER A 125 -3.25 0.52 -8.82
CA SER A 125 -2.55 -0.54 -8.11
C SER A 125 -1.63 -1.32 -9.06
N LEU A 126 -2.12 -1.68 -10.26
CA LEU A 126 -1.34 -2.37 -11.27
C LEU A 126 -0.16 -1.52 -11.77
N ILE A 127 -0.35 -0.22 -11.97
CA ILE A 127 0.74 0.71 -12.31
C ILE A 127 1.83 0.68 -11.24
N SER A 128 1.46 0.69 -9.95
CA SER A 128 2.41 0.61 -8.84
C SER A 128 3.22 -0.69 -8.87
N VAL A 129 2.58 -1.83 -9.15
CA VAL A 129 3.23 -3.13 -9.30
C VAL A 129 4.20 -3.13 -10.48
N ILE A 130 3.76 -2.66 -11.65
CA ILE A 130 4.60 -2.59 -12.86
C ILE A 130 5.83 -1.69 -12.62
N MET A 131 5.64 -0.52 -12.00
CA MET A 131 6.75 0.35 -11.63
C MET A 131 7.72 -0.34 -10.69
N THR A 132 7.23 -1.02 -9.66
CA THR A 132 8.07 -1.75 -8.69
C THR A 132 8.93 -2.81 -9.38
N ILE A 133 8.31 -3.64 -10.23
CA ILE A 133 9.02 -4.69 -10.98
C ILE A 133 10.07 -4.07 -11.92
N THR A 134 9.70 -3.00 -12.62
CA THR A 134 10.59 -2.33 -13.58
C THR A 134 11.81 -1.71 -12.87
N LEU A 135 11.60 -1.04 -11.73
CA LEU A 135 12.67 -0.46 -10.93
C LEU A 135 13.59 -1.52 -10.33
N PHE A 136 13.01 -2.61 -9.82
CA PHE A 136 13.79 -3.73 -9.32
C PHE A 136 14.65 -4.36 -10.43
N ALA A 137 14.06 -4.60 -11.61
CA ALA A 137 14.80 -5.14 -12.76
C ALA A 137 15.92 -4.19 -13.20
N TYR A 138 15.65 -2.89 -13.28
CA TYR A 138 16.65 -1.87 -13.61
C TYR A 138 17.81 -1.91 -12.62
N GLU A 139 17.54 -1.87 -11.32
CA GLU A 139 18.55 -1.87 -10.26
C GLU A 139 19.42 -3.13 -10.27
N VAL A 140 18.83 -4.31 -10.49
CA VAL A 140 19.56 -5.58 -10.59
C VAL A 140 20.48 -5.63 -11.82
N VAL A 141 20.04 -5.08 -12.95
CA VAL A 141 20.84 -5.01 -14.18
C VAL A 141 21.94 -3.96 -14.06
N SER A 142 21.63 -2.78 -13.52
CA SER A 142 22.59 -1.69 -13.37
C SER A 142 23.73 -2.04 -12.40
N LYS A 143 23.45 -2.78 -11.31
CA LYS A 143 24.48 -3.23 -10.36
C LYS A 143 25.39 -4.37 -10.87
N ARG A 144 25.08 -4.96 -12.03
CA ARG A 144 25.89 -6.01 -12.67
C ARG A 144 26.92 -5.44 -13.66
N HIS A 145 26.93 -4.13 -13.89
CA HIS A 145 27.90 -3.40 -14.70
C HIS A 145 28.70 -2.42 -13.85
#